data_AF-K5VRN7-F1
#
_entry.id   AF-K5VRN7-F1
#
_cell.length_a   1.000
_cell.length_b   1.000
_cell.length_c   1.000
_cell.angle_alpha   90.00
_cell.angle_beta   90.00
_cell.angle_gamma   90.00
#
_symmetry.space_group_name_H-M   'P 1'
#
loop_
_entity.id
_entity.type
_entity.pdbx_description
1 polymer ?
#
loop_
_entity_poly.entity_id
_entity_poly.type
_entity_poly.pdbx_seq_one_letter_code
_entity_poly.pdbx_strand_id
1 'polypeptide(L)'
;HNASLADIFQCWNGRFFESISLKDIGLVVQLGHQPSEHCSAPSAAPRSFVVLHTNGFHPVNLQFCQCNCLETAGTWVQQLLRYELYPATLDDPTTCCTFCALETFHLLTLQSKLMTYDYYITLTKLTDCVGIGQRYDRLKSFLHMVREWRHLQLLKRAGRGHDSEGVNATRPGKLCTRFPACPQPGVNLPENWD
;
A
#
# COMPACT_ATOMS: atom_id res chain seq x y z
N HIS A 1 -6.92 -6.97 23.36
CA HIS A 1 -7.28 -7.05 21.93
C HIS A 1 -6.53 -5.94 21.21
N ASN A 2 -5.58 -6.29 20.35
CA ASN A 2 -4.86 -5.31 19.53
C ASN A 2 -5.77 -4.94 18.37
N ALA A 3 -6.46 -3.81 18.46
CA ALA A 3 -7.24 -3.28 17.36
C ALA A 3 -6.33 -3.01 16.16
N SER A 4 -6.67 -3.58 15.01
CA SER A 4 -6.00 -3.29 13.74
C SER A 4 -6.49 -1.95 13.22
N LEU A 5 -5.62 -1.22 12.51
CA LEU A 5 -5.97 0.00 11.78
C LEU A 5 -7.08 -0.19 10.74
N ALA A 6 -7.37 -1.45 10.39
CA ALA A 6 -8.38 -1.84 9.40
C ALA A 6 -9.69 -2.37 10.02
N ASP A 7 -9.82 -2.39 11.35
CA ASP A 7 -11.03 -2.88 12.00
C ASP A 7 -12.20 -1.91 11.78
N ILE A 8 -13.37 -2.45 11.49
CA ILE A 8 -14.61 -1.66 11.31
C ILE A 8 -15.31 -1.57 12.66
N PHE A 9 -15.52 -0.34 13.15
CA PHE A 9 -16.20 -0.08 14.41
C PHE A 9 -17.62 0.41 14.19
N GLN A 10 -18.51 -0.02 15.07
CA GLN A 10 -19.90 0.44 15.10
C GLN A 10 -20.25 0.89 16.51
N CYS A 11 -20.96 2.00 16.63
CA CYS A 11 -21.53 2.45 17.90
C CYS A 11 -23.06 2.38 17.86
N TRP A 12 -23.67 2.15 19.02
CA TRP A 12 -25.12 2.27 19.15
C TRP A 12 -25.48 3.72 19.44
N ASN A 13 -26.20 4.38 18.53
CA ASN A 13 -26.63 5.78 18.70
C ASN A 13 -28.01 5.93 19.38
N GLY A 14 -28.57 4.83 19.89
CA GLY A 14 -29.92 4.81 20.49
C GLY A 14 -31.02 4.35 19.54
N ARG A 15 -30.79 4.36 18.21
CA ARG A 15 -31.76 3.90 17.20
C ARG A 15 -31.22 2.77 16.33
N PHE A 16 -29.97 2.89 15.88
CA PHE A 16 -29.30 1.90 15.04
C PHE A 16 -27.80 1.88 15.33
N PHE A 17 -27.12 0.87 14.78
CA PHE A 17 -25.66 0.82 14.80
C PHE A 17 -25.12 1.68 13.66
N GLU A 18 -24.40 2.72 14.03
CA GLU A 18 -23.74 3.63 13.10
C GLU A 18 -22.26 3.27 12.96
N SER A 19 -21.76 3.25 11.72
CA SER A 19 -20.34 3.02 11.46
C SER A 19 -19.54 4.23 11.96
N ILE A 20 -18.53 3.98 12.78
CA ILE A 20 -17.65 5.01 13.32
C ILE A 20 -16.22 4.69 12.89
N SER A 21 -15.48 5.71 12.43
CA SER A 21 -14.06 5.53 12.14
C SER A 21 -13.20 5.66 13.39
N LEU A 22 -12.03 5.04 13.38
CA LEU A 22 -11.02 5.20 14.44
C LEU A 22 -10.68 6.68 14.69
N LYS A 23 -10.69 7.47 13.62
CA LYS A 23 -10.49 8.91 13.67
C LYS A 23 -11.57 9.65 14.46
N ASP A 24 -12.84 9.24 14.33
CA ASP A 24 -13.97 9.89 15.02
C ASP A 24 -13.97 9.61 16.52
N ILE A 25 -13.42 8.46 16.93
CA ILE A 25 -13.20 8.10 18.35
C ILE A 25 -11.98 8.85 18.93
N GLY A 26 -11.23 9.58 18.09
CA GLY A 26 -10.05 10.32 18.49
C GLY A 26 -8.79 9.47 18.62
N LEU A 27 -8.78 8.24 18.09
CA LEU A 27 -7.58 7.41 18.08
C LEU A 27 -6.53 8.08 17.18
N VAL A 28 -5.32 8.23 17.73
CA VAL A 28 -4.15 8.72 17.00
C VAL A 28 -3.09 7.64 17.05
N VAL A 29 -2.63 7.21 15.87
CA VAL A 29 -1.59 6.20 15.78
C VAL A 29 -0.23 6.88 15.66
N GLN A 30 0.60 6.69 16.69
CA GLN A 30 1.99 7.14 16.71
C GLN A 30 2.87 6.15 15.94
N LEU A 31 3.59 6.67 14.95
CA LEU A 31 4.56 5.94 14.14
C LEU A 31 5.99 6.18 14.62
N GLY A 32 6.90 5.29 14.23
CA GLY A 32 8.35 5.42 14.48
C GLY A 32 8.83 5.04 15.89
N HIS A 33 7.91 4.66 16.78
CA HIS A 33 8.19 4.18 18.13
C HIS A 33 7.42 2.88 18.41
N GLN A 34 7.82 2.15 19.45
CA GLN A 34 7.04 1.00 19.90
C GLN A 34 5.67 1.47 20.44
N PRO A 35 4.59 0.65 20.37
CA PRO A 35 3.24 1.07 20.79
C PRO A 35 3.12 1.61 22.22
N SER A 36 4.05 1.28 23.11
CA SER A 36 4.08 1.70 24.50
C SER A 36 5.02 2.89 24.78
N GLU A 37 5.76 3.37 23.78
CA GLU A 37 6.72 4.46 23.93
C GLU A 37 6.10 5.81 23.59
N HIS A 38 6.41 6.82 24.40
CA HIS A 38 6.01 8.20 24.13
C HIS A 38 7.02 8.87 23.20
N CYS A 39 6.53 9.46 22.12
CA CYS A 39 7.33 10.27 21.22
C CYS A 39 7.53 11.67 21.82
N SER A 40 8.78 12.13 21.93
CA SER A 40 9.10 13.48 22.41
C SER A 40 8.88 14.57 21.35
N ALA A 41 8.84 14.21 20.07
CA ALA A 41 8.65 15.13 18.95
C ALA A 41 7.66 14.54 17.91
N PRO A 42 6.36 14.41 18.25
CA PRO A 42 5.35 13.93 17.32
C PRO A 42 4.98 15.02 16.30
N SER A 43 4.89 14.65 15.03
CA SER A 43 4.40 15.50 13.95
C SER A 43 3.13 14.90 13.36
N ALA A 44 2.02 15.63 13.41
CA ALA A 44 0.75 15.16 12.88
C ALA A 44 0.79 14.99 11.35
N ALA A 45 0.23 13.89 10.86
CA ALA A 45 -0.09 13.71 9.45
C ALA A 45 -1.25 14.63 9.03
N PRO A 46 -1.45 14.84 7.71
CA PRO A 46 -2.60 15.59 7.21
C PRO A 46 -3.94 15.06 7.75
N ARG A 47 -4.86 15.94 8.12
CA ARG A 47 -6.18 15.53 8.66
C ARG A 47 -7.01 14.70 7.67
N SER A 48 -6.73 14.81 6.37
CA SER A 48 -7.39 14.08 5.29
C SER A 48 -6.72 12.74 4.97
N PHE A 49 -5.88 12.22 5.88
CA PHE A 49 -5.18 10.95 5.71
C PHE A 49 -6.15 9.78 5.67
N VAL A 50 -6.02 8.95 4.64
CA VAL A 50 -6.87 7.78 4.41
C VAL A 50 -6.02 6.58 4.05
N VAL A 51 -6.33 5.45 4.67
CA VAL A 51 -5.75 4.13 4.37
C VAL A 51 -6.74 3.32 3.54
N LEU A 52 -6.27 2.79 2.42
CA LEU A 52 -7.01 1.81 1.62
C LEU A 52 -6.68 0.40 2.14
N HIS A 53 -7.71 -0.33 2.54
CA HIS A 53 -7.62 -1.73 2.94
C HIS A 53 -8.56 -2.61 2.10
N THR A 54 -8.44 -3.93 2.22
CA THR A 54 -9.25 -4.91 1.48
C THR A 54 -10.75 -4.82 1.80
N ASN A 55 -11.11 -4.25 2.96
CA ASN A 55 -12.48 -4.06 3.41
C ASN A 55 -13.01 -2.62 3.23
N GLY A 56 -12.24 -1.69 2.65
CA GLY A 56 -12.68 -0.32 2.40
C GLY A 56 -11.65 0.76 2.72
N PHE A 57 -12.15 2.00 2.82
CA PHE A 57 -11.39 3.20 3.17
C PHE A 57 -11.48 3.47 4.67
N HIS A 58 -10.33 3.70 5.28
CA HIS A 58 -10.20 4.00 6.70
C HIS A 58 -9.59 5.39 6.86
N PRO A 59 -10.36 6.41 7.24
CA PRO A 59 -9.79 7.69 7.66
C PRO A 59 -9.11 7.51 9.02
N VAL A 60 -7.84 7.88 9.12
CA VAL A 60 -7.00 7.63 10.32
C VAL A 60 -6.25 8.90 10.69
N ASN A 61 -6.12 9.19 11.98
CA ASN A 61 -5.18 10.19 12.46
C ASN A 61 -3.83 9.52 12.75
N LEU A 62 -2.76 10.01 12.12
CA LEU A 62 -1.40 9.52 12.31
C LEU A 62 -0.50 10.61 12.86
N GLN A 63 0.51 10.20 13.61
CA GLN A 63 1.61 11.04 14.05
C GLN A 63 2.93 10.39 13.65
N PHE A 64 3.74 11.11 12.87
CA PHE A 64 5.10 10.73 12.55
C PHE A 64 6.02 11.06 13.73
N CYS A 65 7.07 10.27 13.90
CA CYS A 65 8.16 10.60 14.79
C CYS A 65 9.16 11.51 14.07
N GLN A 66 9.52 12.64 14.69
CA GLN A 66 10.61 13.53 14.27
C GLN A 66 11.72 13.62 15.32
N CYS A 67 11.79 12.67 16.24
CA CYS A 67 12.89 12.59 17.20
C CYS A 67 14.23 12.41 16.46
N ASN A 68 15.32 12.85 17.08
CA ASN A 68 16.68 12.70 16.54
C ASN A 68 17.18 11.23 16.49
N CYS A 69 16.32 10.25 16.77
CA CYS A 69 16.60 8.82 16.66
C CYS A 69 16.42 8.31 15.22
N LEU A 70 17.10 8.93 14.26
CA LEU A 70 16.99 8.59 12.83
C LEU A 70 17.28 7.11 12.53
N GLU A 71 18.18 6.47 13.27
CA GLU A 71 18.44 5.03 13.14
C GLU A 71 17.21 4.18 13.53
N THR A 72 16.52 4.57 14.61
CA THR A 72 15.37 3.83 15.14
C THR A 72 14.08 4.19 14.43
N ALA A 73 13.78 5.47 14.22
CA ALA A 73 12.53 5.94 13.64
C ALA A 73 12.55 5.97 12.10
N GLY A 74 13.70 6.26 11.48
CA GLY A 74 13.82 6.39 10.03
C GLY A 74 13.06 7.58 9.45
N THR A 75 13.07 7.69 8.12
CA THR A 75 12.26 8.66 7.38
C THR A 75 10.76 8.36 7.54
N TRP A 76 9.89 9.36 7.32
CA TRP A 76 8.45 9.15 7.43
C TRP A 76 7.93 8.04 6.48
N VAL A 77 8.57 7.84 5.32
CA VAL A 77 8.29 6.71 4.41
C VAL A 77 8.62 5.38 5.07
N GLN A 78 9.80 5.27 5.69
CA GLN A 78 10.21 4.06 6.42
C GLN A 78 9.27 3.77 7.59
N GLN A 79 8.80 4.82 8.29
CA GLN A 79 7.82 4.69 9.36
C GLN A 79 6.51 4.08 8.84
N LEU A 80 5.98 4.53 7.70
CA LEU A 80 4.79 3.93 7.08
C LEU A 80 5.02 2.49 6.63
N LEU A 81 6.13 2.24 5.94
CA LEU A 81 6.44 0.90 5.42
C LEU A 81 6.61 -0.14 6.54
N ARG A 82 7.11 0.26 7.72
CA ARG A 82 7.20 -0.60 8.91
C ARG A 82 5.83 -0.97 9.49
N TYR A 83 4.82 -0.15 9.24
CA TYR A 83 3.42 -0.43 9.57
C TYR A 83 2.66 -1.07 8.39
N GLU A 84 3.38 -1.54 7.36
CA GLU A 84 2.82 -2.13 6.14
C GLU A 84 1.87 -1.19 5.39
N LEU A 85 2.08 0.12 5.56
CA LEU A 85 1.39 1.18 4.83
C LEU A 85 2.29 1.64 3.69
N TYR A 86 1.85 1.37 2.47
CA TYR A 86 2.52 1.83 1.25
C TYR A 86 2.00 3.23 0.89
N PRO A 87 2.84 4.28 0.90
CA PRO A 87 2.42 5.63 0.57
C PRO A 87 2.15 5.82 -0.92
N ALA A 88 1.19 6.68 -1.27
CA ALA A 88 0.87 6.97 -2.66
C ALA A 88 1.87 7.90 -3.36
N THR A 89 2.49 8.81 -2.61
CA THR A 89 3.53 9.70 -3.11
C THR A 89 4.60 9.87 -2.05
N LEU A 90 5.80 10.29 -2.47
CA LEU A 90 6.93 10.61 -1.59
C LEU A 90 6.95 12.09 -1.16
N ASP A 91 5.97 12.89 -1.59
CA ASP A 91 5.92 14.32 -1.25
C ASP A 91 4.72 14.63 -0.35
N ASP A 92 3.58 13.95 -0.58
CA ASP A 92 2.37 14.11 0.21
C ASP A 92 1.84 12.76 0.73
N PRO A 93 1.90 12.50 2.04
CA PRO A 93 1.46 11.25 2.63
C PRO A 93 -0.06 11.14 2.79
N THR A 94 -0.90 12.02 2.23
CA THR A 94 -2.36 12.00 2.46
C THR A 94 -3.07 10.68 2.15
N THR A 95 -2.44 9.74 1.44
CA THR A 95 -3.04 8.45 1.09
C THR A 95 -2.03 7.34 1.16
N CYS A 96 -2.41 6.26 1.83
CA CYS A 96 -1.66 5.01 1.86
C CYS A 96 -2.55 3.83 1.49
N CYS A 97 -1.95 2.75 1.05
CA CYS A 97 -2.60 1.46 0.85
C CYS A 97 -1.88 0.41 1.70
N THR A 98 -2.63 -0.46 2.35
CA THR A 98 -2.03 -1.60 3.05
C THR A 98 -1.38 -2.56 2.05
N PHE A 99 -0.31 -3.25 2.48
CA PHE A 99 0.34 -4.26 1.64
C PHE A 99 -0.64 -5.36 1.24
N CYS A 100 -1.47 -5.82 2.18
CA CYS A 100 -2.51 -6.81 1.93
C CYS A 100 -3.47 -6.39 0.79
N ALA A 101 -3.88 -5.11 0.73
CA ALA A 101 -4.74 -4.62 -0.35
C ALA A 101 -4.01 -4.58 -1.70
N LEU A 102 -2.73 -4.17 -1.74
CA LEU A 102 -1.93 -4.20 -2.96
C LEU A 102 -1.65 -5.63 -3.46
N GLU A 103 -1.39 -6.57 -2.55
CA GLU A 103 -1.21 -7.99 -2.85
C GLU A 103 -2.48 -8.63 -3.39
N THR A 104 -3.60 -8.42 -2.68
CA THR A 104 -4.92 -8.92 -3.10
C THR A 104 -5.27 -8.38 -4.48
N PHE A 105 -5.12 -7.08 -4.69
CA PHE A 105 -5.37 -6.48 -6.00
C PHE A 105 -4.44 -7.05 -7.08
N HIS A 106 -3.14 -7.20 -6.80
CA HIS A 106 -2.19 -7.77 -7.75
C HIS A 106 -2.62 -9.17 -8.19
N LEU A 107 -2.97 -10.05 -7.25
CA LEU A 107 -3.47 -11.40 -7.53
C LEU A 107 -4.76 -11.39 -8.35
N LEU A 108 -5.74 -10.55 -7.97
CA LEU A 108 -7.00 -10.43 -8.72
C LEU A 108 -6.77 -9.97 -10.16
N THR A 109 -5.86 -9.02 -10.39
CA THR A 109 -5.54 -8.59 -11.76
C THR A 109 -4.91 -9.69 -12.61
N LEU A 110 -4.18 -10.62 -11.99
CA LEU A 110 -3.59 -11.78 -12.68
C LEU A 110 -4.62 -12.88 -12.97
N GLN A 111 -5.58 -13.09 -12.06
CA GLN A 111 -6.54 -14.20 -12.15
C GLN A 111 -7.79 -13.85 -12.97
N SER A 112 -8.36 -12.65 -12.81
CA SER A 112 -9.69 -12.33 -13.34
C SER A 112 -9.72 -11.15 -14.31
N LYS A 113 -8.55 -10.63 -14.73
CA LYS A 113 -8.42 -9.41 -15.54
C LYS A 113 -9.16 -8.21 -14.93
N LEU A 114 -9.23 -8.16 -13.60
CA LEU A 114 -9.92 -7.10 -12.87
C LEU A 114 -9.33 -5.72 -13.20
N MET A 115 -10.19 -4.77 -13.53
CA MET A 115 -9.78 -3.38 -13.76
C MET A 115 -9.54 -2.68 -12.43
N THR A 116 -8.55 -1.78 -12.39
CA THR A 116 -8.26 -0.98 -11.18
C THR A 116 -9.47 -0.18 -10.72
N TYR A 117 -10.23 0.37 -11.67
CA TYR A 117 -11.44 1.13 -11.40
C TYR A 117 -12.48 0.28 -10.66
N ASP A 118 -12.73 -0.94 -11.13
CA ASP A 118 -13.74 -1.83 -10.53
C ASP A 118 -13.36 -2.20 -9.10
N TYR A 119 -12.08 -2.52 -8.85
CA TYR A 119 -11.60 -2.79 -7.49
C TYR A 119 -11.77 -1.56 -6.58
N TYR A 120 -11.43 -0.36 -7.06
CA TYR A 120 -11.59 0.88 -6.31
C TYR A 120 -13.06 1.18 -5.97
N ILE A 121 -13.96 0.95 -6.93
CA ILE A 121 -15.40 1.09 -6.70
C ILE A 121 -15.91 0.04 -5.72
N THR A 122 -15.39 -1.19 -5.76
CA THR A 122 -15.69 -2.20 -4.75
C THR A 122 -15.28 -1.74 -3.36
N LEU A 123 -14.07 -1.19 -3.18
CA LEU A 123 -13.65 -0.62 -1.89
C LEU A 123 -14.56 0.53 -1.44
N THR A 124 -14.98 1.38 -2.39
CA THR A 124 -15.93 2.46 -2.11
C THR A 124 -17.24 1.91 -1.58
N LYS A 125 -17.79 0.89 -2.24
CA LYS A 125 -19.04 0.24 -1.85
C LYS A 125 -18.95 -0.56 -0.55
N LEU A 126 -17.78 -1.14 -0.23
CA LEU A 126 -17.55 -1.79 1.05
C LEU A 126 -17.53 -0.77 2.20
N THR A 127 -17.06 0.44 1.93
CA THR A 127 -17.04 1.54 2.90
C THR A 127 -18.42 2.16 3.09
N ASP A 128 -19.09 2.45 1.97
CA ASP A 128 -20.44 2.98 1.95
C ASP A 128 -21.13 2.55 0.64
N CYS A 129 -22.03 1.59 0.75
CA CYS A 129 -22.77 1.06 -0.39
C CYS A 129 -23.89 1.98 -0.87
N VAL A 130 -24.34 2.92 -0.03
CA VAL A 130 -25.45 3.84 -0.33
C VAL A 130 -24.94 5.15 -0.93
N GLY A 131 -23.69 5.52 -0.63
CA GLY A 131 -23.02 6.69 -1.17
C GLY A 131 -23.46 8.02 -0.54
N ILE A 132 -23.95 7.95 0.70
CA ILE A 132 -24.40 9.08 1.53
C ILE A 132 -23.23 9.71 2.28
N GLY A 133 -22.23 8.91 2.65
CA GLY A 133 -21.06 9.30 3.41
C GLY A 133 -19.99 10.01 2.59
N GLN A 134 -18.84 10.19 3.22
CA GLN A 134 -17.71 10.90 2.62
C GLN A 134 -17.18 10.16 1.38
N ARG A 135 -17.06 10.90 0.28
CA ARG A 135 -16.42 10.40 -0.94
C ARG A 135 -14.92 10.69 -0.90
N TYR A 136 -14.13 9.64 -1.12
CA TYR A 136 -12.69 9.74 -1.27
C TYR A 136 -12.35 9.77 -2.77
N ASP A 137 -11.73 10.86 -3.24
CA ASP A 137 -11.16 10.92 -4.59
C ASP A 137 -9.67 10.56 -4.52
N ARG A 138 -9.38 9.25 -4.58
CA ARG A 138 -8.04 8.65 -4.39
C ARG A 138 -7.69 7.62 -5.46
N LEU A 139 -8.46 7.53 -6.54
CA LEU A 139 -8.24 6.56 -7.61
C LEU A 139 -6.87 6.76 -8.27
N LYS A 140 -6.48 8.02 -8.54
CA LYS A 140 -5.17 8.33 -9.11
C LYS A 140 -4.04 7.87 -8.19
N SER A 141 -4.14 8.19 -6.90
CA SER A 141 -3.20 7.74 -5.87
C SER A 141 -3.08 6.22 -5.84
N PHE A 142 -4.20 5.50 -5.92
CA PHE A 142 -4.19 4.04 -6.00
C PHE A 142 -3.53 3.51 -7.28
N LEU A 143 -3.79 4.11 -8.44
CA LEU A 143 -3.12 3.76 -9.70
C LEU A 143 -1.60 3.94 -9.62
N HIS A 144 -1.12 5.00 -8.97
CA HIS A 144 0.31 5.20 -8.74
C HIS A 144 0.91 4.08 -7.89
N MET A 145 0.32 3.80 -6.72
CA MET A 145 0.77 2.70 -5.84
C MET A 145 0.80 1.35 -6.54
N VAL A 146 -0.23 1.04 -7.33
CA VAL A 146 -0.30 -0.21 -8.11
C VAL A 146 0.86 -0.35 -9.09
N ARG A 147 1.23 0.75 -9.78
CA ARG A 147 2.33 0.73 -10.75
C ARG A 147 3.67 0.49 -10.07
N GLU A 148 3.91 1.21 -8.98
CA GLU A 148 5.13 1.05 -8.19
C GLU A 148 5.22 -0.34 -7.56
N TRP A 149 4.12 -0.82 -6.98
CA TRP A 149 4.04 -2.16 -6.39
C TRP A 149 4.38 -3.24 -7.41
N ARG A 150 3.81 -3.17 -8.63
CA ARG A 150 4.12 -4.10 -9.71
C ARG A 150 5.60 -4.06 -10.09
N HIS A 151 6.19 -2.86 -10.14
CA HIS A 151 7.63 -2.72 -10.40
C HIS A 151 8.47 -3.36 -9.29
N LEU A 152 8.13 -3.13 -8.02
CA LEU A 152 8.79 -3.77 -6.88
C LEU A 152 8.69 -5.29 -6.93
N GLN A 153 7.54 -5.85 -7.30
CA GLN A 153 7.37 -7.30 -7.46
C GLN A 153 8.23 -7.87 -8.59
N LEU A 154 8.40 -7.13 -9.69
CA LEU A 154 9.33 -7.51 -10.78
C LEU A 154 10.78 -7.50 -10.30
N LEU A 155 11.20 -6.46 -9.57
CA LEU A 155 12.55 -6.36 -9.02
C LEU A 155 12.85 -7.49 -8.02
N LYS A 156 11.90 -7.80 -7.14
CA LYS A 156 11.99 -8.91 -6.18
C LYS A 156 12.14 -10.25 -6.91
N ARG A 157 11.28 -10.52 -7.90
CA ARG A 157 11.34 -11.76 -8.71
C ARG A 157 12.68 -11.93 -9.42
N ALA A 158 13.23 -10.85 -9.98
CA ALA A 158 14.51 -10.88 -10.68
C ALA A 158 15.74 -10.80 -9.74
N GLY A 159 15.54 -10.80 -8.42
CA GLY A 159 16.63 -10.77 -7.44
C GLY A 159 17.42 -9.46 -7.42
N ARG A 160 16.92 -8.37 -8.02
CA ARG A 160 17.67 -7.11 -8.20
C ARG A 160 18.04 -6.41 -6.91
N GLY A 161 17.34 -6.70 -5.81
CA GLY A 161 17.69 -6.19 -4.49
C GLY A 161 19.00 -6.76 -3.91
N HIS A 162 19.47 -7.89 -4.43
CA HIS A 162 20.74 -8.53 -4.01
C HIS A 162 21.86 -8.35 -5.04
N ASP A 163 21.61 -7.66 -6.15
CA ASP A 163 22.65 -7.34 -7.12
C ASP A 163 23.62 -6.31 -6.51
N SER A 164 24.93 -6.56 -6.60
CA SER A 164 25.97 -5.66 -6.12
C SER A 164 25.94 -4.29 -6.82
N GLU A 165 25.49 -4.21 -8.07
CA GLU A 165 25.30 -2.95 -8.79
C GLU A 165 23.98 -2.24 -8.43
N GLY A 166 23.12 -2.91 -7.65
CA GLY A 166 21.86 -2.39 -7.17
C GLY A 166 20.73 -2.33 -8.20
N VAL A 167 19.58 -1.83 -7.74
CA VAL A 167 18.34 -1.71 -8.54
C VAL A 167 18.53 -0.75 -9.72
N ASN A 168 19.23 0.37 -9.50
CA ASN A 168 19.41 1.42 -10.51
C ASN A 168 20.24 0.96 -11.73
N ALA A 169 21.08 -0.06 -11.56
CA ALA A 169 21.86 -0.66 -12.65
C ALA A 169 21.06 -1.65 -13.52
N THR A 170 19.78 -1.88 -13.22
CA THR A 170 18.94 -2.84 -13.95
C THR A 170 18.75 -2.41 -15.40
N ARG A 171 19.44 -3.08 -16.33
CA ARG A 171 19.35 -2.81 -17.77
C ARG A 171 18.01 -3.24 -18.38
N PRO A 172 17.58 -2.64 -19.51
CA PRO A 172 16.43 -3.13 -20.26
C PRO A 172 16.50 -4.63 -20.54
N GLY A 173 15.37 -5.33 -20.38
CA GLY A 173 15.28 -6.78 -20.56
C GLY A 173 15.72 -7.63 -19.37
N LYS A 174 16.38 -7.06 -18.35
CA LYS A 174 16.85 -7.83 -17.17
C LYS A 174 15.75 -8.26 -16.20
N LEU A 175 14.54 -7.72 -16.35
CA LEU A 175 13.36 -8.13 -15.58
C LEU A 175 12.45 -9.10 -16.36
N CYS A 176 12.78 -9.39 -17.63
CA CYS A 176 11.99 -10.28 -18.45
C CYS A 176 12.22 -11.74 -18.05
N THR A 177 11.13 -12.49 -17.90
CA THR A 177 11.21 -13.95 -17.79
C THR A 177 11.61 -14.53 -19.14
N ARG A 178 12.58 -15.46 -19.17
CA ARG A 178 12.87 -16.21 -20.40
C ARG A 178 11.66 -17.06 -20.75
N PHE A 179 11.13 -16.87 -21.95
CA PHE A 179 10.00 -17.66 -22.42
C PHE A 179 10.51 -18.93 -23.13
N PRO A 180 10.09 -20.14 -22.71
CA PRO A 180 10.58 -21.39 -23.30
C PRO A 180 10.36 -21.51 -24.81
N ALA A 181 9.32 -20.87 -25.35
CA ALA A 181 9.03 -20.89 -26.79
C ALA A 181 9.72 -19.77 -27.58
N CYS A 182 10.39 -18.82 -26.93
CA CYS A 182 11.20 -17.84 -27.67
C CYS A 182 12.42 -18.56 -28.28
N PRO A 183 12.74 -18.31 -29.57
CA PRO A 183 13.87 -18.93 -30.24
C PRO A 183 15.18 -18.56 -29.53
N GLN A 184 15.93 -19.58 -29.12
CA GLN A 184 17.18 -19.50 -28.37
C GLN A 184 18.19 -20.41 -29.06
N PRO A 185 19.10 -19.85 -29.87
CA PRO A 185 20.17 -20.61 -30.53
C PRO A 185 20.94 -21.43 -29.50
N GLY A 186 21.15 -22.71 -29.79
CA GLY A 186 21.84 -23.64 -28.88
C GLY A 186 21.02 -24.12 -27.68
N VAL A 187 19.74 -23.77 -27.57
CA VAL A 187 18.85 -24.25 -26.50
C VAL A 187 17.63 -24.97 -27.06
N ASN A 188 16.84 -24.31 -27.90
CA ASN A 188 15.57 -24.83 -28.44
C ASN A 188 15.43 -24.63 -29.96
N LEU A 189 16.51 -24.24 -30.63
CA LEU A 189 16.61 -24.18 -32.08
C LEU A 189 17.52 -25.30 -32.60
N PRO A 190 17.20 -25.91 -33.75
CA PRO A 190 18.08 -26.87 -34.40
C PRO A 190 19.40 -26.22 -34.82
N GLU A 191 20.44 -27.04 -34.97
CA GLU A 191 21.72 -26.59 -35.55
C GLU A 191 21.49 -26.09 -36.98
N ASN A 192 22.19 -25.02 -37.37
CA ASN A 192 22.06 -24.36 -38.68
C ASN A 192 20.63 -23.86 -39.00
N TRP A 193 19.97 -23.22 -38.04
CA TRP A 193 18.65 -22.60 -38.23
C TRP A 193 18.68 -21.26 -39.01
N ASP A 194 19.89 -20.72 -39.26
CA ASP A 194 20.13 -19.46 -40.00
C ASP A 194 19.85 -19.59 -41.51
#